data_AF-A0A514WXU5-F1
#
_entry.id   AF-A0A514WXU5-F1
#
_cell.length_a   1.000
_cell.length_b   1.000
_cell.length_c   1.000
_cell.angle_alpha   90.00
_cell.angle_beta   90.00
_cell.angle_gamma   90.00
#
_symmetry.space_group_name_H-M   'P 1'
#
loop_
_entity.id
_entity.type
_entity.pdbx_description
1 polymer ?
#
loop_
_entity_poly.entity_id
_entity_poly.type
_entity_poly.pdbx_seq_one_letter_code
_entity_poly.pdbx_strand_id
1 'polypeptide(L)'
;MKTFSLIAAILSFSSLAFAGAADWKITQPQWTEQHEALFGQFVTQIATAVEKRQCGTVKDCLQSPANPYYGTDPSGLRYFADCADFPYYLRAYFAWKNGLPFSYESAVTPRPLPTGEVVKDVRYSPLGNIVTKRTDLITKRILMVKNSYPNAVEILNDTFADYVSTASYRMSGLDEGEMYSDLYPVKISRDAIRAGTVVYDPNGHAALIYKVTDEGRLFYVDAHPDNSLTTGMFTPKFSRSNPNQGAGFKNFRPLMLIDSKPDSSGIYAGGKIVGVPNYSLPLFGTEQFYGTNPDPGGQWNQGKFVVNGNTVNFYDYVRLKLTIGAQHLDPIADMKNLVSDICSSLKDRVAAVDAARTSGVQLKPHPDRLPGNIYGTDGEWESFATPSRDARLKVAFADLLNSARTAIDKYRAHDPSIKYNGGNLANDLFQAYAQGATSCQFSYTTSNGKSVMMNLEAARQRLFAMSFDPYHCVESRWGARLPQELEACADDANKKQWYAQEQWLRNQTDRRYDVRMDYSLQELVGPMPGVGVANPPDVDIVGYLKSQM
;
A
#
# COMPACT_ATOMS: atom_id res chain seq x y z
N MET A 1 23.89 -15.88 31.80
CA MET A 1 23.94 -14.39 31.75
C MET A 1 25.07 -13.97 30.81
N LYS A 2 24.75 -13.61 29.58
CA LYS A 2 25.66 -12.87 28.69
C LYS A 2 24.88 -11.65 28.22
N THR A 3 25.25 -10.50 28.75
CA THR A 3 24.72 -9.18 28.43
C THR A 3 25.11 -8.83 27.00
N PHE A 4 24.14 -8.84 26.07
CA PHE A 4 24.30 -8.22 24.76
C PHE A 4 24.14 -6.71 24.95
N SER A 5 25.25 -5.97 24.88
CA SER A 5 25.23 -4.52 24.74
C SER A 5 24.74 -4.17 23.33
N LEU A 6 23.62 -3.47 23.24
CA LEU A 6 23.19 -2.80 22.02
C LEU A 6 24.16 -1.64 21.76
N ILE A 7 25.13 -1.84 20.87
CA ILE A 7 25.90 -0.73 20.31
C ILE A 7 25.03 -0.13 19.21
N ALA A 8 24.42 1.02 19.49
CA ALA A 8 23.87 1.88 18.45
C ALA A 8 25.04 2.43 17.62
N ALA A 9 25.40 1.73 16.55
CA ALA A 9 26.34 2.26 15.57
C ALA A 9 25.65 3.40 14.82
N ILE A 10 25.96 4.63 15.19
CA ILE A 10 25.70 5.81 14.37
C ILE A 10 26.62 5.68 13.16
N LEU A 11 26.11 5.03 12.11
CA LEU A 11 26.76 4.99 10.81
C LEU A 11 26.53 6.34 10.14
N SER A 12 27.57 7.18 10.20
CA SER A 12 27.63 8.44 9.49
C SER A 12 27.48 8.19 7.98
N PHE A 13 26.48 8.81 7.33
CA PHE A 13 26.49 8.97 5.88
C PHE A 13 27.79 9.69 5.51
N SER A 14 28.78 8.96 5.03
CA SER A 14 30.01 9.54 4.49
C SER A 14 29.64 10.11 3.13
N SER A 15 29.15 11.35 3.13
CA SER A 15 28.67 12.04 1.95
C SER A 15 29.85 12.38 1.03
N LEU A 16 30.19 11.46 0.12
CA LEU A 16 30.59 11.86 -1.23
C LEU A 16 29.31 12.06 -2.05
N ALA A 17 28.41 12.90 -1.56
CA ALA A 17 27.24 13.31 -2.34
C ALA A 17 27.77 14.17 -3.50
N PHE A 18 27.64 13.69 -4.74
CA PHE A 18 27.90 14.50 -5.92
C PHE A 18 26.92 15.68 -5.91
N ALA A 19 27.43 16.89 -5.73
CA ALA A 19 26.64 18.10 -5.79
C ALA A 19 26.01 18.28 -7.19
N GLY A 20 24.69 18.50 -7.24
CA GLY A 20 23.99 19.26 -8.28
C GLY A 20 24.00 18.76 -9.74
N ALA A 21 24.53 17.57 -10.04
CA ALA A 21 24.55 17.04 -11.41
C ALA A 21 23.40 16.07 -11.65
N ALA A 22 22.67 16.24 -12.76
CA ALA A 22 21.62 15.32 -13.20
C ALA A 22 22.15 13.99 -13.75
N ASP A 23 23.46 13.87 -13.96
CA ASP A 23 24.09 12.65 -14.50
C ASP A 23 23.92 11.46 -13.54
N TRP A 24 23.41 10.34 -14.04
CA TRP A 24 23.46 9.06 -13.36
C TRP A 24 24.81 8.39 -13.58
N LYS A 25 25.65 8.41 -12.55
CA LYS A 25 27.01 7.83 -12.58
C LYS A 25 27.07 6.58 -11.72
N ILE A 26 27.43 5.45 -12.31
CA ILE A 26 27.66 4.21 -11.56
C ILE A 26 29.11 4.24 -11.05
N THR A 27 29.28 4.31 -9.73
CA THR A 27 30.59 4.25 -9.06
C THR A 27 30.75 2.99 -8.23
N GLN A 28 29.64 2.30 -7.95
CA GLN A 28 29.61 1.02 -7.26
C GLN A 28 28.90 0.02 -8.16
N PRO A 29 29.56 -1.05 -8.62
CA PRO A 29 29.01 -1.90 -9.68
C PRO A 29 27.91 -2.85 -9.17
N GLN A 30 27.56 -2.86 -7.89
CA GLN A 30 26.56 -3.79 -7.36
C GLN A 30 25.82 -3.26 -6.14
N TRP A 31 24.57 -3.71 -5.99
CA TRP A 31 23.85 -3.62 -4.73
C TRP A 31 24.41 -4.63 -3.71
N THR A 32 24.57 -4.18 -2.47
CA THR A 32 25.06 -5.00 -1.35
C THR A 32 24.03 -4.98 -0.24
N GLU A 33 24.12 -5.89 0.73
CA GLU A 33 23.23 -5.88 1.91
C GLU A 33 23.33 -4.56 2.70
N GLN A 34 24.49 -3.90 2.69
CA GLN A 34 24.64 -2.57 3.28
C GLN A 34 23.82 -1.52 2.54
N HIS A 35 23.81 -1.55 1.20
CA HIS A 35 22.96 -0.65 0.40
C HIS A 35 21.47 -0.92 0.65
N GLU A 36 21.07 -2.19 0.77
CA GLU A 36 19.68 -2.53 1.12
C GLU A 36 19.30 -2.01 2.51
N ALA A 37 20.20 -2.10 3.49
CA ALA A 37 19.97 -1.55 4.83
C ALA A 37 19.84 -0.02 4.82
N LEU A 38 20.70 0.68 4.07
CA LEU A 38 20.65 2.13 3.93
C LEU A 38 19.40 2.60 3.17
N PHE A 39 18.97 1.86 2.14
CA PHE A 39 17.70 2.12 1.46
C PHE A 39 16.51 1.98 2.43
N GLY A 40 16.50 0.93 3.26
CA GLY A 40 15.51 0.77 4.31
C GLY A 40 15.49 1.94 5.29
N GLN A 41 16.66 2.42 5.74
CA GLN A 41 16.76 3.59 6.62
C GLN A 41 16.21 4.86 5.96
N PHE A 42 16.52 5.08 4.67
CA PHE A 42 15.98 6.19 3.89
C PHE A 42 14.44 6.16 3.86
N VAL A 43 13.85 5.00 3.55
CA VAL A 43 12.38 4.82 3.57
C VAL A 43 11.80 5.07 4.97
N THR A 44 12.44 4.56 6.03
CA THR A 44 12.02 4.79 7.41
C THR A 44 12.01 6.26 7.79
N GLN A 45 13.02 7.05 7.38
CA GLN A 45 13.09 8.48 7.70
C GLN A 45 11.94 9.25 7.03
N ILE A 46 11.71 9.04 5.74
CA ILE A 46 10.59 9.64 5.00
C ILE A 46 9.26 9.27 5.65
N ALA A 47 9.01 7.97 5.86
CA ALA A 47 7.75 7.50 6.42
C ALA A 47 7.51 7.97 7.86
N THR A 48 8.55 8.08 8.68
CA THR A 48 8.44 8.59 10.05
C THR A 48 8.05 10.07 10.05
N ALA A 49 8.53 10.87 9.09
CA ALA A 49 8.11 12.26 8.94
C ALA A 49 6.64 12.37 8.53
N VAL A 50 6.16 11.49 7.64
CA VAL A 50 4.74 11.37 7.29
C VAL A 50 3.89 10.98 8.51
N GLU A 51 4.29 9.92 9.24
CA GLU A 51 3.63 9.44 10.46
C GLU A 51 3.48 10.57 11.49
N LYS A 52 4.53 11.40 11.63
CA LYS A 52 4.57 12.56 12.54
C LYS A 52 3.95 13.84 11.96
N ARG A 53 3.42 13.80 10.73
CA ARG A 53 2.84 14.95 10.00
C ARG A 53 3.80 16.12 9.84
N GLN A 54 5.09 15.83 9.69
CA GLN A 54 6.13 16.82 9.43
C GLN A 54 6.23 17.16 7.93
N CYS A 55 5.72 16.28 7.08
CA CYS A 55 5.50 16.45 5.65
C CYS A 55 4.28 15.61 5.23
N GLY A 56 3.67 15.90 4.08
CA GLY A 56 2.43 15.24 3.65
C GLY A 56 2.34 14.90 2.16
N THR A 57 3.35 15.24 1.38
CA THR A 57 3.43 14.92 -0.06
C THR A 57 4.81 14.38 -0.38
N VAL A 58 4.96 13.67 -1.51
CA VAL A 58 6.27 13.16 -1.97
C VAL A 58 7.26 14.31 -2.09
N LYS A 59 6.81 15.43 -2.66
CA LYS A 59 7.58 16.67 -2.80
C LYS A 59 8.02 17.23 -1.45
N ASP A 60 7.09 17.49 -0.55
CA ASP A 60 7.43 18.12 0.73
C ASP A 60 8.37 17.23 1.55
N CYS A 61 8.16 15.91 1.52
CA CYS A 61 9.01 14.98 2.26
C CYS A 61 10.42 14.90 1.68
N LEU A 62 10.58 14.79 0.35
CA LEU A 62 11.90 14.76 -0.29
C LEU A 62 12.61 16.13 -0.23
N GLN A 63 11.86 17.21 -0.10
CA GLN A 63 12.37 18.56 0.11
C GLN A 63 12.45 18.96 1.59
N SER A 64 12.47 17.99 2.51
CA SER A 64 12.60 18.23 3.95
C SER A 64 13.85 17.56 4.53
N PRO A 65 14.25 17.90 5.77
CA PRO A 65 15.29 17.18 6.50
C PRO A 65 15.03 15.69 6.72
N ALA A 66 13.83 15.18 6.41
CA ALA A 66 13.56 13.74 6.41
C ALA A 66 14.30 13.00 5.29
N ASN A 67 14.71 13.70 4.24
CA ASN A 67 15.55 13.18 3.17
C ASN A 67 17.03 13.46 3.49
N PRO A 68 17.89 12.44 3.68
CA PRO A 68 19.31 12.64 3.96
C PRO A 68 20.07 13.28 2.78
N TYR A 69 19.47 13.30 1.59
CA TYR A 69 20.01 13.94 0.39
C TYR A 69 19.40 15.32 0.11
N TYR A 70 18.59 15.85 1.05
CA TYR A 70 17.97 17.17 0.92
C TYR A 70 18.99 18.25 0.59
N GLY A 71 18.64 19.17 -0.32
CA GLY A 71 19.49 20.27 -0.75
C GLY A 71 20.59 19.90 -1.76
N THR A 72 20.71 18.63 -2.14
CA THR A 72 21.70 18.17 -3.15
C THR A 72 21.14 18.09 -4.57
N ASP A 73 19.82 18.18 -4.72
CA ASP A 73 19.13 18.01 -5.99
C ASP A 73 19.35 19.17 -6.96
N PRO A 74 19.54 18.90 -8.26
CA PRO A 74 19.47 19.94 -9.28
C PRO A 74 18.03 20.47 -9.42
N SER A 75 17.90 21.65 -10.03
CA SER A 75 16.59 22.19 -10.41
C SER A 75 15.86 21.27 -11.39
N GLY A 76 14.53 21.25 -11.32
CA GLY A 76 13.68 20.60 -12.32
C GLY A 76 13.02 19.29 -11.89
N LEU A 77 13.42 18.71 -10.75
CA LEU A 77 12.69 17.57 -10.18
C LEU A 77 11.27 17.96 -9.75
N ARG A 78 10.28 17.18 -10.19
CA ARG A 78 8.87 17.38 -9.86
C ARG A 78 8.48 16.78 -8.50
N TYR A 79 9.17 15.71 -8.10
CA TYR A 79 8.87 14.93 -6.89
C TYR A 79 7.40 14.49 -6.84
N PHE A 80 7.01 13.76 -7.87
CA PHE A 80 5.66 13.25 -8.03
C PHE A 80 5.72 11.73 -8.12
N ALA A 81 4.84 11.07 -7.37
CA ALA A 81 4.63 9.63 -7.43
C ALA A 81 3.24 9.27 -6.88
N ASP A 82 2.62 8.26 -7.45
CA ASP A 82 1.47 7.52 -6.94
C ASP A 82 1.89 6.19 -6.29
N CYS A 83 0.92 5.34 -5.92
CA CYS A 83 1.22 4.09 -5.23
C CYS A 83 2.08 3.11 -6.05
N ALA A 84 2.01 3.19 -7.38
CA ALA A 84 2.67 2.27 -8.30
C ALA A 84 4.12 2.67 -8.57
N ASP A 85 4.38 3.94 -8.84
CA ASP A 85 5.74 4.40 -9.12
C ASP A 85 6.53 4.73 -7.85
N PHE A 86 5.90 5.05 -6.72
CA PHE A 86 6.60 5.48 -5.49
C PHE A 86 7.69 4.52 -5.00
N PRO A 87 7.50 3.18 -4.97
CA PRO A 87 8.59 2.28 -4.61
C PRO A 87 9.77 2.34 -5.58
N TYR A 88 9.51 2.42 -6.89
CA TYR A 88 10.56 2.58 -7.91
C TYR A 88 11.23 3.95 -7.83
N TYR A 89 10.45 5.02 -7.62
CA TYR A 89 10.91 6.38 -7.47
C TYR A 89 11.92 6.48 -6.32
N LEU A 90 11.56 6.01 -5.12
CA LEU A 90 12.47 6.04 -3.97
C LEU A 90 13.69 5.16 -4.19
N ARG A 91 13.52 3.98 -4.80
CA ARG A 91 14.64 3.07 -5.09
C ARG A 91 15.62 3.68 -6.08
N ALA A 92 15.12 4.29 -7.14
CA ALA A 92 15.91 4.94 -8.18
C ALA A 92 16.58 6.23 -7.67
N TYR A 93 15.85 7.04 -6.93
CA TYR A 93 16.39 8.24 -6.28
C TYR A 93 17.56 7.85 -5.35
N PHE A 94 17.37 6.83 -4.51
CA PHE A 94 18.45 6.30 -3.68
C PHE A 94 19.62 5.77 -4.54
N ALA A 95 19.34 5.00 -5.58
CA ALA A 95 20.36 4.44 -6.45
C ALA A 95 21.23 5.51 -7.12
N TRP A 96 20.59 6.56 -7.66
CA TRP A 96 21.24 7.72 -8.25
C TRP A 96 22.14 8.43 -7.24
N LYS A 97 21.62 8.70 -6.03
CA LYS A 97 22.36 9.41 -4.98
C LYS A 97 23.56 8.63 -4.44
N ASN A 98 23.57 7.31 -4.57
CA ASN A 98 24.66 6.45 -4.07
C ASN A 98 25.52 5.80 -5.17
N GLY A 99 25.31 6.20 -6.43
CA GLY A 99 26.08 5.74 -7.59
C GLY A 99 25.93 4.25 -7.88
N LEU A 100 24.72 3.72 -7.74
CA LEU A 100 24.38 2.30 -7.89
C LEU A 100 23.80 2.00 -9.29
N PRO A 101 23.94 0.74 -9.79
CA PRO A 101 23.28 0.32 -11.02
C PRO A 101 21.76 0.30 -10.82
N PHE A 102 21.02 0.64 -11.87
CA PHE A 102 19.58 0.57 -11.88
C PHE A 102 19.05 0.15 -13.24
N SER A 103 18.06 -0.73 -13.21
CA SER A 103 17.38 -1.31 -14.35
C SER A 103 15.94 -1.54 -13.91
N TYR A 104 15.01 -1.40 -14.84
CA TYR A 104 13.61 -1.65 -14.57
C TYR A 104 12.94 -2.30 -15.79
N GLU A 105 11.88 -3.05 -15.54
CA GLU A 105 10.99 -3.56 -16.58
C GLU A 105 10.20 -2.42 -17.22
N SER A 106 10.41 -2.22 -18.52
CA SER A 106 9.83 -1.10 -19.27
C SER A 106 8.69 -1.54 -20.19
N ALA A 107 8.38 -2.84 -20.23
CA ALA A 107 7.14 -3.35 -20.82
C ALA A 107 6.80 -4.74 -20.27
N VAL A 108 5.52 -4.96 -20.01
CA VAL A 108 4.95 -6.23 -19.59
C VAL A 108 3.78 -6.63 -20.50
N THR A 109 3.50 -7.92 -20.60
CA THR A 109 2.30 -8.44 -21.24
C THR A 109 1.58 -9.43 -20.32
N PRO A 110 0.24 -9.54 -20.38
CA PRO A 110 -0.50 -10.56 -19.66
C PRO A 110 -0.05 -11.95 -20.06
N ARG A 111 -0.03 -12.89 -19.10
CA ARG A 111 0.11 -14.31 -19.43
C ARG A 111 -1.10 -14.76 -20.25
N PRO A 112 -0.90 -15.60 -21.28
CA PRO A 112 -2.01 -16.14 -22.07
C PRO A 112 -3.04 -16.84 -21.18
N LEU A 113 -4.31 -16.52 -21.39
CA LEU A 113 -5.42 -17.21 -20.72
C LEU A 113 -5.72 -18.53 -21.46
N PRO A 114 -6.01 -19.64 -20.74
CA PRO A 114 -6.43 -20.90 -21.38
C PRO A 114 -7.67 -20.76 -22.26
N THR A 115 -8.52 -19.77 -21.97
CA THR A 115 -9.73 -19.44 -22.74
C THR A 115 -9.43 -18.76 -24.09
N GLY A 116 -8.21 -18.26 -24.29
CA GLY A 116 -7.86 -17.43 -25.45
C GLY A 116 -8.37 -15.98 -25.37
N GLU A 117 -9.01 -15.58 -24.28
CA GLU A 117 -9.50 -14.22 -24.09
C GLU A 117 -8.35 -13.20 -24.00
N VAL A 118 -8.55 -12.04 -24.63
CA VAL A 118 -7.58 -10.94 -24.63
C VAL A 118 -7.78 -10.08 -23.38
N VAL A 119 -6.75 -10.04 -22.53
CA VAL A 119 -6.69 -9.11 -21.39
C VAL A 119 -6.35 -7.72 -21.89
N LYS A 120 -7.29 -6.78 -21.74
CA LYS A 120 -7.11 -5.38 -22.19
C LYS A 120 -6.28 -4.54 -21.22
N ASP A 121 -6.53 -4.68 -19.92
CA ASP A 121 -5.80 -3.94 -18.89
C ASP A 121 -4.82 -4.86 -18.17
N VAL A 122 -3.52 -4.63 -18.43
CA VAL A 122 -2.42 -5.42 -17.87
C VAL A 122 -2.29 -5.26 -16.35
N ARG A 123 -2.87 -4.21 -15.74
CA ARG A 123 -2.89 -4.01 -14.27
C ARG A 123 -3.81 -5.00 -13.57
N TYR A 124 -4.74 -5.62 -14.29
CA TYR A 124 -5.76 -6.51 -13.74
C TYR A 124 -5.77 -7.90 -14.39
N SER A 125 -4.67 -8.34 -14.99
CA SER A 125 -4.55 -9.65 -15.65
C SER A 125 -4.84 -10.85 -14.70
N PRO A 126 -5.75 -11.77 -15.04
CA PRO A 126 -6.13 -12.86 -14.12
C PRO A 126 -4.97 -13.79 -13.73
N LEU A 127 -4.05 -14.05 -14.67
CA LEU A 127 -2.88 -14.90 -14.48
C LEU A 127 -1.57 -14.11 -14.38
N GLY A 128 -1.64 -12.83 -14.02
CA GLY A 128 -0.47 -11.96 -13.94
C GLY A 128 0.20 -11.72 -15.29
N ASN A 129 1.37 -11.09 -15.22
CA ASN A 129 2.13 -10.61 -16.36
C ASN A 129 3.49 -11.31 -16.49
N ILE A 130 4.13 -11.12 -17.63
CA ILE A 130 5.53 -11.43 -17.91
C ILE A 130 6.24 -10.19 -18.46
N VAL A 131 7.54 -10.09 -18.16
CA VAL A 131 8.39 -9.01 -18.68
C VAL A 131 8.72 -9.28 -20.14
N THR A 132 8.60 -8.25 -20.98
CA THR A 132 8.92 -8.32 -22.42
C THR A 132 10.01 -7.34 -22.83
N LYS A 133 10.21 -6.27 -22.07
CA LYS A 133 11.31 -5.32 -22.26
C LYS A 133 11.82 -4.82 -20.92
N ARG A 134 13.11 -4.51 -20.89
CA ARG A 134 13.81 -3.91 -19.76
C ARG A 134 14.64 -2.73 -20.25
N THR A 135 14.83 -1.74 -19.39
CA THR A 135 15.67 -0.57 -19.64
C THR A 135 16.76 -0.47 -18.59
N ASP A 136 18.01 -0.40 -19.05
CA ASP A 136 19.19 -0.31 -18.20
C ASP A 136 19.74 1.12 -18.18
N LEU A 137 19.94 1.67 -16.99
CA LEU A 137 20.52 3.01 -16.80
C LEU A 137 22.05 2.93 -16.78
N ILE A 138 22.63 2.71 -17.96
CA ILE A 138 24.08 2.51 -18.13
C ILE A 138 24.72 3.74 -18.79
N THR A 139 25.89 4.14 -18.30
CA THR A 139 26.73 5.14 -18.96
C THR A 139 27.20 4.61 -20.32
N LYS A 140 26.82 5.29 -21.40
CA LYS A 140 27.20 4.89 -22.76
C LYS A 140 28.62 5.35 -23.06
N ARG A 141 29.49 4.38 -23.35
CA ARG A 141 30.85 4.64 -23.84
C ARG A 141 30.80 4.93 -25.33
N ILE A 142 31.15 6.14 -25.72
CA ILE A 142 31.26 6.55 -27.12
C ILE A 142 32.75 6.63 -27.45
N LEU A 143 33.19 5.88 -28.47
CA LEU A 143 34.59 5.90 -28.88
C LEU A 143 34.99 7.32 -29.31
N MET A 144 36.10 7.84 -28.78
CA MET A 144 36.64 9.18 -29.10
C MET A 144 35.75 10.38 -28.70
N VAL A 145 34.69 10.19 -27.90
CA VAL A 145 33.84 11.27 -27.36
C VAL A 145 33.68 11.11 -25.85
N LYS A 146 33.31 12.18 -25.14
CA LYS A 146 32.97 12.14 -23.72
C LYS A 146 31.83 11.13 -23.48
N ASN A 147 31.91 10.38 -22.38
CA ASN A 147 30.85 9.48 -21.95
C ASN A 147 29.50 10.21 -21.85
N SER A 148 28.43 9.52 -22.23
CA SER A 148 27.06 10.01 -22.10
C SER A 148 26.39 9.30 -20.92
N TYR A 149 25.89 10.09 -19.96
CA TYR A 149 25.26 9.61 -18.74
C TYR A 149 23.74 9.69 -18.88
N PRO A 150 22.98 8.70 -18.36
CA PRO A 150 21.54 8.85 -18.21
C PRO A 150 21.20 10.07 -17.36
N ASN A 151 20.13 10.79 -17.70
CA ASN A 151 19.68 11.96 -16.95
C ASN A 151 18.70 11.54 -15.86
N ALA A 152 19.12 11.58 -14.59
CA ALA A 152 18.29 11.18 -13.46
C ALA A 152 17.05 12.06 -13.28
N VAL A 153 17.11 13.35 -13.64
CA VAL A 153 15.95 14.26 -13.54
C VAL A 153 14.88 13.88 -14.55
N GLU A 154 15.25 13.59 -15.79
CA GLU A 154 14.34 13.09 -16.83
C GLU A 154 13.72 11.75 -16.42
N ILE A 155 14.56 10.84 -15.90
CA ILE A 155 14.10 9.52 -15.45
C ILE A 155 13.10 9.65 -14.30
N LEU A 156 13.42 10.43 -13.28
CA LEU A 156 12.54 10.58 -12.11
C LEU A 156 11.27 11.39 -12.42
N ASN A 157 11.29 12.29 -13.40
CA ASN A 157 10.12 13.10 -13.73
C ASN A 157 9.13 12.42 -14.65
N ASP A 158 9.63 11.64 -15.61
CA ASP A 158 8.83 11.18 -16.75
C ASP A 158 8.83 9.65 -16.86
N THR A 159 9.95 8.98 -16.59
CA THR A 159 10.08 7.54 -16.87
C THR A 159 9.21 6.66 -15.97
N PHE A 160 9.14 6.91 -14.66
CA PHE A 160 8.34 6.03 -13.81
C PHE A 160 6.84 6.21 -14.01
N ALA A 161 6.38 7.44 -14.21
CA ALA A 161 4.97 7.73 -14.51
C ALA A 161 4.52 7.11 -15.85
N ASP A 162 5.42 7.01 -16.84
CA ASP A 162 5.09 6.51 -18.17
C ASP A 162 5.22 4.98 -18.32
N TYR A 163 6.13 4.33 -17.58
CA TYR A 163 6.49 2.93 -17.80
C TYR A 163 6.21 1.99 -16.63
N VAL A 164 6.15 2.50 -15.40
CA VAL A 164 5.86 1.69 -14.21
C VAL A 164 4.41 1.86 -13.83
N SER A 165 3.73 0.74 -13.59
CA SER A 165 2.38 0.73 -13.05
C SER A 165 2.20 -0.46 -12.11
N THR A 166 1.02 -0.61 -11.52
CA THR A 166 0.68 -1.81 -10.73
C THR A 166 0.81 -3.11 -11.54
N ALA A 167 0.80 -3.03 -12.88
CA ALA A 167 1.10 -4.16 -13.76
C ALA A 167 2.52 -4.69 -13.58
N SER A 168 3.48 -3.83 -13.21
CA SER A 168 4.87 -4.19 -12.94
C SER A 168 5.04 -5.01 -11.65
N TYR A 169 4.04 -4.95 -10.78
CA TYR A 169 4.01 -5.75 -9.56
C TYR A 169 3.23 -7.04 -9.75
N ARG A 170 2.38 -7.11 -10.79
CA ARG A 170 1.43 -8.20 -11.01
C ARG A 170 2.04 -9.42 -11.69
N MET A 171 3.07 -9.97 -11.06
CA MET A 171 3.80 -11.14 -11.55
C MET A 171 4.32 -11.95 -10.37
N SER A 172 4.45 -13.27 -10.56
CA SER A 172 4.88 -14.20 -9.51
C SER A 172 6.29 -13.89 -8.97
N GLY A 173 7.15 -13.23 -9.76
CA GLY A 173 8.56 -13.02 -9.47
C GLY A 173 9.41 -14.29 -9.60
N LEU A 174 8.84 -15.33 -10.23
CA LEU A 174 9.50 -16.62 -10.47
C LEU A 174 10.19 -16.67 -11.84
N ASP A 175 9.88 -15.75 -12.75
CA ASP A 175 10.55 -15.71 -14.07
C ASP A 175 12.00 -15.23 -13.90
N GLU A 176 12.93 -15.97 -14.51
CA GLU A 176 14.37 -15.72 -14.51
C GLU A 176 14.91 -15.55 -15.94
N GLY A 177 16.22 -15.36 -16.08
CA GLY A 177 16.88 -15.18 -17.37
C GLY A 177 17.05 -13.70 -17.72
N GLU A 178 17.04 -13.36 -19.02
CA GLU A 178 17.26 -11.96 -19.45
C GLU A 178 16.08 -11.04 -19.14
N MET A 179 14.85 -11.58 -19.09
CA MET A 179 13.62 -10.86 -18.77
C MET A 179 13.14 -11.22 -17.36
N TYR A 180 14.04 -11.11 -16.38
CA TYR A 180 13.71 -11.31 -14.98
C TYR A 180 12.73 -10.24 -14.47
N SER A 181 11.95 -10.55 -13.43
CA SER A 181 11.16 -9.57 -12.69
C SER A 181 12.04 -8.71 -11.79
N ASP A 182 11.75 -7.41 -11.71
CA ASP A 182 12.45 -6.46 -10.83
C ASP A 182 12.31 -6.78 -9.35
N LEU A 183 11.21 -7.45 -8.99
CA LEU A 183 10.85 -7.81 -7.64
C LEU A 183 10.79 -9.34 -7.51
N TYR A 184 11.18 -9.87 -6.36
CA TYR A 184 11.07 -11.29 -6.05
C TYR A 184 10.27 -11.51 -4.76
N PRO A 185 9.51 -12.61 -4.65
CA PRO A 185 8.76 -12.94 -3.45
C PRO A 185 9.71 -13.33 -2.33
N VAL A 186 9.44 -12.84 -1.12
CA VAL A 186 10.32 -13.06 0.02
C VAL A 186 9.75 -14.10 0.97
N LYS A 187 10.64 -14.79 1.66
CA LYS A 187 10.28 -15.62 2.81
C LYS A 187 9.65 -14.74 3.90
N ILE A 188 8.72 -15.28 4.67
CA ILE A 188 8.04 -14.59 5.76
C ILE A 188 8.90 -14.70 7.02
N SER A 189 9.81 -13.75 7.15
CA SER A 189 10.75 -13.66 8.27
C SER A 189 11.25 -12.22 8.47
N ARG A 190 11.83 -11.97 9.64
CA ARG A 190 12.22 -10.62 10.08
C ARG A 190 13.47 -10.07 9.37
N ASP A 191 14.30 -10.94 8.81
CA ASP A 191 15.41 -10.57 7.92
C ASP A 191 14.93 -10.21 6.51
N ALA A 192 13.83 -10.82 6.06
CA ALA A 192 13.34 -10.69 4.70
C ALA A 192 12.34 -9.54 4.53
N ILE A 193 11.41 -9.39 5.48
CA ILE A 193 10.43 -8.30 5.53
C ILE A 193 10.98 -7.20 6.45
N ARG A 194 11.40 -6.10 5.85
CA ARG A 194 12.06 -4.98 6.51
C ARG A 194 11.67 -3.65 5.87
N ALA A 195 12.16 -2.54 6.43
CA ALA A 195 11.99 -1.25 5.78
C ALA A 195 12.55 -1.29 4.34
N GLY A 196 11.78 -0.80 3.37
CA GLY A 196 12.08 -0.91 1.93
C GLY A 196 11.47 -2.13 1.23
N THR A 197 10.90 -3.09 1.97
CA THR A 197 10.11 -4.18 1.37
C THR A 197 8.84 -3.63 0.74
N VAL A 198 8.55 -4.03 -0.49
CA VAL A 198 7.30 -3.73 -1.18
C VAL A 198 6.22 -4.69 -0.69
N VAL A 199 5.02 -4.18 -0.45
CA VAL A 199 3.81 -5.00 -0.32
C VAL A 199 2.87 -4.67 -1.48
N TYR A 200 2.51 -5.69 -2.25
CA TYR A 200 1.62 -5.56 -3.41
C TYR A 200 0.27 -6.19 -3.13
N ASP A 201 -0.77 -5.43 -3.37
CA ASP A 201 -2.16 -5.85 -3.36
C ASP A 201 -2.66 -5.99 -4.81
N PRO A 202 -3.14 -7.19 -5.21
CA PRO A 202 -3.58 -7.50 -6.58
C PRO A 202 -4.79 -6.66 -7.03
N ASN A 203 -5.38 -5.89 -6.12
CA ASN A 203 -6.39 -4.88 -6.38
C ASN A 203 -5.78 -3.52 -6.75
N GLY A 204 -4.66 -3.53 -7.48
CA GLY A 204 -4.03 -2.35 -8.06
C GLY A 204 -3.41 -1.40 -7.03
N HIS A 205 -2.80 -1.92 -5.97
CA HIS A 205 -2.18 -1.08 -4.94
C HIS A 205 -0.82 -1.62 -4.51
N ALA A 206 0.17 -0.74 -4.33
CA ALA A 206 1.48 -1.09 -3.82
C ALA A 206 1.90 -0.07 -2.75
N ALA A 207 2.68 -0.53 -1.77
CA ALA A 207 3.19 0.32 -0.70
C ALA A 207 4.57 -0.17 -0.23
N LEU A 208 5.29 0.66 0.52
CA LEU A 208 6.56 0.30 1.13
C LEU A 208 6.43 0.09 2.63
N ILE A 209 6.86 -1.07 3.13
CA ILE A 209 7.07 -1.29 4.55
C ILE A 209 8.16 -0.33 5.03
N TYR A 210 7.92 0.37 6.15
CA TYR A 210 8.92 1.26 6.76
C TYR A 210 9.26 0.88 8.21
N LYS A 211 8.44 0.04 8.84
CA LYS A 211 8.58 -0.33 10.26
C LYS A 211 7.99 -1.72 10.53
N VAL A 212 8.77 -2.52 11.26
CA VAL A 212 8.36 -3.81 11.83
C VAL A 212 8.53 -3.71 13.35
N THR A 213 7.46 -3.89 14.13
CA THR A 213 7.55 -3.83 15.59
C THR A 213 8.07 -5.14 16.18
N ASP A 214 8.41 -5.14 17.46
CA ASP A 214 8.84 -6.34 18.17
C ASP A 214 7.70 -7.35 18.32
N GLU A 215 6.45 -6.90 18.28
CA GLU A 215 5.25 -7.74 18.27
C GLU A 215 4.89 -8.26 16.87
N GLY A 216 5.72 -7.99 15.86
CA GLY A 216 5.52 -8.44 14.48
C GLY A 216 4.49 -7.62 13.69
N ARG A 217 4.15 -6.41 14.14
CA ARG A 217 3.27 -5.49 13.38
C ARG A 217 4.06 -4.80 12.27
N LEU A 218 3.42 -4.65 11.12
CA LEU A 218 4.00 -4.04 9.93
C LEU A 218 3.28 -2.74 9.60
N PHE A 219 4.05 -1.68 9.40
CA PHE A 219 3.54 -0.39 8.95
C PHE A 219 4.14 -0.04 7.59
N TYR A 220 3.31 0.53 6.73
CA TYR A 220 3.67 0.95 5.38
C TYR A 220 3.47 2.45 5.19
N VAL A 221 4.22 3.00 4.24
CA VAL A 221 4.00 4.33 3.65
C VAL A 221 3.49 4.14 2.22
N ASP A 222 2.53 4.98 1.85
CA ASP A 222 1.76 4.91 0.63
C ASP A 222 1.69 6.29 -0.02
N ALA A 223 1.76 6.32 -1.35
CA ALA A 223 1.61 7.51 -2.16
C ALA A 223 0.32 7.42 -2.97
N HIS A 224 -0.28 8.56 -3.28
CA HIS A 224 -1.59 8.63 -3.93
C HIS A 224 -1.53 9.45 -5.22
N PRO A 225 -2.50 9.31 -6.14
CA PRO A 225 -2.52 10.05 -7.40
C PRO A 225 -2.50 11.58 -7.26
N ASP A 226 -2.85 12.11 -6.09
CA ASP A 226 -2.78 13.53 -5.74
C ASP A 226 -1.42 13.96 -5.15
N ASN A 227 -0.41 13.09 -5.22
CA ASN A 227 0.94 13.22 -4.66
C ASN A 227 1.01 13.22 -3.12
N SER A 228 -0.11 12.97 -2.42
CA SER A 228 -0.11 12.88 -0.96
C SER A 228 0.55 11.60 -0.47
N LEU A 229 1.14 11.66 0.72
CA LEU A 229 1.71 10.52 1.43
C LEU A 229 0.91 10.23 2.70
N THR A 230 0.64 8.95 2.92
CA THR A 230 -0.01 8.45 4.15
C THR A 230 0.73 7.26 4.70
N THR A 231 0.56 6.99 5.99
CA THR A 231 1.02 5.75 6.62
C THR A 231 -0.15 4.88 7.05
N GLY A 232 0.02 3.57 7.03
CA GLY A 232 -0.99 2.63 7.52
C GLY A 232 -0.39 1.34 8.05
N MET A 233 -1.24 0.49 8.62
CA MET A 233 -0.85 -0.83 9.10
C MET A 233 -1.21 -1.91 8.06
N PHE A 234 -0.31 -2.87 7.85
CA PHE A 234 -0.61 -4.07 7.06
C PHE A 234 -1.63 -4.93 7.82
N THR A 235 -2.79 -5.10 7.20
CA THR A 235 -3.94 -5.85 7.71
C THR A 235 -4.63 -6.53 6.51
N PRO A 236 -5.80 -7.19 6.67
CA PRO A 236 -6.58 -7.71 5.56
C PRO A 236 -7.02 -6.69 4.49
N LYS A 237 -6.67 -5.41 4.64
CA LYS A 237 -6.69 -4.42 3.54
C LYS A 237 -5.86 -4.87 2.32
N PHE A 238 -4.83 -5.70 2.52
CA PHE A 238 -3.98 -6.28 1.47
C PHE A 238 -4.34 -7.74 1.23
N SER A 239 -4.89 -8.06 0.06
CA SER A 239 -5.41 -9.40 -0.23
C SER A 239 -4.32 -10.38 -0.68
N ARG A 240 -4.47 -11.66 -0.30
CA ARG A 240 -3.83 -12.77 -1.03
C ARG A 240 -4.58 -13.04 -2.34
N SER A 241 -3.88 -13.52 -3.36
CA SER A 241 -4.49 -13.94 -4.61
C SER A 241 -3.72 -15.06 -5.30
N ASN A 242 -4.15 -15.39 -6.52
CA ASN A 242 -3.48 -16.35 -7.39
C ASN A 242 -1.96 -16.06 -7.43
N PRO A 243 -1.10 -17.07 -7.19
CA PRO A 243 0.36 -16.91 -7.15
C PRO A 243 0.95 -16.23 -8.38
N ASN A 244 0.33 -16.41 -9.56
CA ASN A 244 0.80 -15.79 -10.79
C ASN A 244 0.65 -14.26 -10.79
N GLN A 245 -0.29 -13.71 -10.00
CA GLN A 245 -0.43 -12.28 -9.79
C GLN A 245 0.60 -11.73 -8.80
N GLY A 246 1.20 -12.60 -7.98
CA GLY A 246 2.29 -12.25 -7.06
C GLY A 246 1.89 -11.29 -5.93
N ALA A 247 0.71 -11.43 -5.33
CA ALA A 247 0.31 -10.65 -4.16
C ALA A 247 1.25 -10.86 -2.95
N GLY A 248 1.41 -9.84 -2.10
CA GLY A 248 2.15 -9.92 -0.84
C GLY A 248 3.51 -9.22 -0.87
N PHE A 249 4.45 -9.71 -0.08
CA PHE A 249 5.73 -9.09 0.17
C PHE A 249 6.76 -9.42 -0.91
N LYS A 250 7.49 -8.39 -1.35
CA LYS A 250 8.56 -8.50 -2.34
C LYS A 250 9.71 -7.57 -1.99
N ASN A 251 10.93 -7.99 -2.32
CA ASN A 251 12.10 -7.12 -2.31
C ASN A 251 12.56 -6.87 -3.73
N PHE A 252 13.19 -5.72 -3.96
CA PHE A 252 13.89 -5.43 -5.21
C PHE A 252 15.02 -6.44 -5.40
N ARG A 253 15.11 -7.00 -6.61
CA ARG A 253 16.20 -7.88 -7.02
C ARG A 253 17.49 -7.07 -7.03
N PRO A 254 18.54 -7.46 -6.28
CA PRO A 254 19.82 -6.80 -6.34
C PRO A 254 20.39 -6.83 -7.77
N LEU A 255 20.92 -5.70 -8.21
CA LEU A 255 21.47 -5.52 -9.55
C LEU A 255 23.00 -5.45 -9.50
N MET A 256 23.64 -5.98 -10.54
CA MET A 256 25.07 -5.91 -10.75
C MET A 256 25.37 -5.43 -12.17
N LEU A 257 26.34 -4.52 -12.32
CA LEU A 257 26.94 -4.14 -13.58
C LEU A 257 28.15 -5.05 -13.83
N ILE A 258 28.03 -5.90 -14.85
CA ILE A 258 29.12 -6.78 -15.32
C ILE A 258 29.73 -6.25 -16.61
N ASP A 259 30.88 -6.81 -16.99
CA ASP A 259 31.59 -6.49 -18.24
C ASP A 259 31.94 -5.00 -18.41
N SER A 260 32.11 -4.29 -17.29
CA SER A 260 32.58 -2.91 -17.22
C SER A 260 33.72 -2.77 -16.24
N LYS A 261 34.57 -1.76 -16.45
CA LYS A 261 35.66 -1.38 -15.53
C LYS A 261 35.53 0.12 -15.23
N PRO A 262 35.86 0.56 -14.01
CA PRO A 262 35.84 1.97 -13.68
C PRO A 262 36.94 2.71 -14.46
N ASP A 263 36.67 3.94 -14.85
CA ASP A 263 37.68 4.87 -15.33
C ASP A 263 38.54 5.43 -14.18
N SER A 264 39.47 6.32 -14.49
CA SER A 264 40.35 6.95 -13.49
C SER A 264 39.61 7.79 -12.44
N SER A 265 38.36 8.16 -12.70
CA SER A 265 37.49 8.89 -11.76
C SER A 265 36.62 7.93 -10.93
N GLY A 266 36.78 6.61 -11.09
CA GLY A 266 35.99 5.59 -10.41
C GLY A 266 34.61 5.34 -11.03
N ILE A 267 34.34 5.88 -12.22
CA ILE A 267 33.02 5.76 -12.87
C ILE A 267 33.03 4.60 -13.87
N TYR A 268 32.03 3.72 -13.77
CA TYR A 268 31.83 2.61 -14.68
C TYR A 268 31.08 3.07 -15.95
N ALA A 269 31.54 2.62 -17.11
CA ALA A 269 30.91 2.89 -18.41
C ALA A 269 30.82 1.62 -19.27
N GLY A 270 29.74 1.50 -20.04
CA GLY A 270 29.39 0.27 -20.76
C GLY A 270 29.02 -0.89 -19.84
N GLY A 271 29.14 -2.12 -20.33
CA GLY A 271 28.76 -3.34 -19.60
C GLY A 271 27.29 -3.72 -19.76
N LYS A 272 26.83 -4.66 -18.93
CA LYS A 272 25.45 -5.16 -18.88
C LYS A 272 24.97 -5.18 -17.43
N ILE A 273 23.74 -4.72 -17.18
CA ILE A 273 23.12 -4.90 -15.86
C ILE A 273 22.45 -6.27 -15.81
N VAL A 274 22.72 -7.02 -14.75
CA VAL A 274 22.12 -8.33 -14.48
C VAL A 274 21.47 -8.33 -13.10
N GLY A 275 20.34 -9.02 -12.98
CA GLY A 275 19.67 -9.28 -11.70
C GLY A 275 20.16 -10.59 -11.08
N VAL A 276 20.32 -10.61 -9.76
CA VAL A 276 20.67 -11.84 -9.03
C VAL A 276 19.53 -12.86 -9.16
N PRO A 277 19.78 -14.11 -9.61
CA PRO A 277 18.73 -15.12 -9.79
C PRO A 277 18.18 -15.63 -8.44
N ASN A 278 16.96 -16.16 -8.43
CA ASN A 278 16.22 -16.60 -7.24
C ASN A 278 16.99 -17.63 -6.41
N TYR A 279 17.70 -18.58 -7.06
CA TYR A 279 18.51 -19.57 -6.34
C TYR A 279 19.68 -18.96 -5.55
N SER A 280 20.09 -17.73 -5.88
CA SER A 280 21.15 -16.97 -5.20
C SER A 280 20.61 -15.94 -4.21
N LEU A 281 19.27 -15.82 -4.06
CA LEU A 281 18.64 -14.86 -3.16
C LEU A 281 18.35 -15.51 -1.80
N PRO A 282 19.10 -15.20 -0.72
CA PRO A 282 18.94 -15.84 0.59
C PRO A 282 17.60 -15.50 1.29
N LEU A 283 16.91 -14.47 0.79
CA LEU A 283 15.62 -14.01 1.29
C LEU A 283 14.44 -14.47 0.41
N PHE A 284 14.69 -15.20 -0.67
CA PHE A 284 13.64 -15.69 -1.56
C PHE A 284 12.76 -16.73 -0.84
N GLY A 285 11.45 -16.64 -1.02
CA GLY A 285 10.46 -17.55 -0.44
C GLY A 285 9.10 -17.42 -1.11
N THR A 286 8.36 -18.53 -1.17
CA THR A 286 7.05 -18.61 -1.83
C THR A 286 5.92 -19.03 -0.90
N GLU A 287 6.20 -19.17 0.40
CA GLU A 287 5.22 -19.62 1.38
C GLU A 287 4.01 -18.68 1.49
N GLN A 288 4.15 -17.39 1.18
CA GLN A 288 3.02 -16.47 1.12
C GLN A 288 1.96 -16.88 0.08
N PHE A 289 2.38 -17.56 -0.98
CA PHE A 289 1.52 -18.03 -2.05
C PHE A 289 0.84 -19.34 -1.68
N TYR A 290 1.60 -20.32 -1.17
CA TYR A 290 1.15 -21.70 -1.02
C TYR A 290 0.98 -22.18 0.42
N GLY A 291 1.30 -21.36 1.41
CA GLY A 291 1.36 -21.77 2.81
C GLY A 291 2.67 -22.49 3.16
N THR A 292 2.85 -22.78 4.45
CA THR A 292 3.95 -23.64 4.93
C THR A 292 3.66 -25.12 4.72
N ASN A 293 2.38 -25.45 4.56
CA ASN A 293 1.88 -26.79 4.27
C ASN A 293 1.01 -26.66 3.01
N PRO A 294 1.62 -26.69 1.81
CA PRO A 294 0.91 -26.61 0.56
C PRO A 294 -0.14 -27.70 0.41
N ASP A 295 -1.22 -27.37 -0.30
CA ASP A 295 -2.21 -28.37 -0.68
C ASP A 295 -1.58 -29.42 -1.62
N PRO A 296 -1.70 -30.73 -1.33
CA PRO A 296 -1.17 -31.78 -2.21
C PRO A 296 -1.76 -31.76 -3.62
N GLY A 297 -2.97 -31.22 -3.80
CA GLY A 297 -3.62 -31.01 -5.10
C GLY A 297 -3.14 -29.77 -5.85
N GLY A 298 -2.21 -28.99 -5.29
CA GLY A 298 -1.67 -27.77 -5.90
C GLY A 298 -2.59 -26.55 -5.80
N GLN A 299 -3.69 -26.61 -5.05
CA GLN A 299 -4.59 -25.47 -4.87
C GLN A 299 -4.00 -24.46 -3.88
N TRP A 300 -3.47 -23.35 -4.39
CA TRP A 300 -2.77 -22.32 -3.62
C TRP A 300 -3.61 -21.76 -2.44
N ASN A 301 -4.93 -21.64 -2.62
CA ASN A 301 -5.85 -21.08 -1.63
C ASN A 301 -6.23 -22.09 -0.53
N GLN A 302 -5.93 -23.37 -0.72
CA GLN A 302 -6.14 -24.42 0.29
C GLN A 302 -4.89 -24.71 1.13
N GLY A 303 -3.74 -24.14 0.74
CA GLY A 303 -2.51 -24.22 1.52
C GLY A 303 -2.66 -23.66 2.93
N LYS A 304 -2.08 -24.35 3.91
CA LYS A 304 -2.18 -23.99 5.33
C LYS A 304 -0.93 -23.26 5.81
N PHE A 305 -1.13 -22.29 6.68
CA PHE A 305 -0.05 -21.64 7.42
C PHE A 305 0.02 -22.21 8.82
N VAL A 306 1.16 -22.77 9.19
CA VAL A 306 1.35 -23.47 10.46
C VAL A 306 2.46 -22.80 11.27
N VAL A 307 2.15 -22.47 12.51
CA VAL A 307 3.12 -21.97 13.51
C VAL A 307 3.00 -22.85 14.75
N ASN A 308 4.12 -23.46 15.17
CA ASN A 308 4.19 -24.35 16.34
C ASN A 308 3.12 -25.46 16.34
N GLY A 309 2.81 -26.02 15.16
CA GLY A 309 1.79 -27.08 14.99
C GLY A 309 0.35 -26.58 14.85
N ASN A 310 0.08 -25.30 15.09
CA ASN A 310 -1.26 -24.72 14.96
C ASN A 310 -1.45 -24.09 13.59
N THR A 311 -2.58 -24.39 12.95
CA THR A 311 -2.98 -23.70 11.71
C THR A 311 -3.53 -22.33 12.06
N VAL A 312 -3.01 -21.29 11.42
CA VAL A 312 -3.43 -19.90 11.59
C VAL A 312 -3.79 -19.28 10.24
N ASN A 313 -4.51 -18.17 10.24
CA ASN A 313 -4.71 -17.41 9.01
C ASN A 313 -3.39 -16.74 8.56
N PHE A 314 -3.34 -16.29 7.30
CA PHE A 314 -2.13 -15.68 6.74
C PHE A 314 -1.62 -14.46 7.52
N TYR A 315 -2.51 -13.58 7.96
CA TYR A 315 -2.12 -12.34 8.63
C TYR A 315 -1.54 -12.62 10.02
N ASP A 316 -2.14 -13.57 10.75
CA ASP A 316 -1.59 -14.10 12.01
C ASP A 316 -0.24 -14.77 11.77
N TYR A 317 -0.10 -15.57 10.70
CA TYR A 317 1.17 -16.20 10.33
C TYR A 317 2.27 -15.17 10.13
N VAL A 318 2.02 -14.14 9.31
CA VAL A 318 2.98 -13.05 9.07
C VAL A 318 3.37 -12.40 10.39
N ARG A 319 2.40 -12.02 11.22
CA ARG A 319 2.68 -11.38 12.52
C ARG A 319 3.54 -12.27 13.42
N LEU A 320 3.13 -13.52 13.66
CA LEU A 320 3.82 -14.45 14.55
C LEU A 320 5.25 -14.76 14.08
N LYS A 321 5.47 -14.82 12.76
CA LYS A 321 6.81 -15.01 12.17
C LYS A 321 7.73 -13.80 12.31
N LEU A 322 7.17 -12.61 12.55
CA LEU A 322 7.90 -11.36 12.68
C LEU A 322 8.07 -10.90 14.14
N THR A 323 7.38 -11.53 15.09
CA THR A 323 7.52 -11.27 16.53
C THR A 323 8.92 -11.66 17.04
N ILE A 324 9.52 -10.82 17.90
CA ILE A 324 10.69 -11.19 18.71
C ILE A 324 10.22 -11.81 20.03
N GLY A 325 10.84 -12.92 20.41
CA GLY A 325 10.60 -13.56 21.69
C GLY A 325 9.38 -14.47 21.65
N ALA A 326 8.65 -14.55 22.78
CA ALA A 326 7.49 -15.42 22.86
C ALA A 326 6.36 -14.88 21.97
N GLN A 327 5.85 -15.73 21.09
CA GLN A 327 4.83 -15.43 20.10
C GLN A 327 3.44 -15.31 20.74
N HIS A 328 3.25 -14.26 21.54
CA HIS A 328 1.97 -13.95 22.14
C HIS A 328 1.31 -12.74 21.46
N LEU A 329 0.00 -12.82 21.32
CA LEU A 329 -0.90 -11.76 20.88
C LEU A 329 -1.46 -11.09 22.13
N ASP A 330 -1.32 -9.77 22.24
CA ASP A 330 -1.94 -8.95 23.29
C ASP A 330 -3.21 -8.32 22.70
N PRO A 331 -4.42 -8.84 23.03
CA PRO A 331 -5.66 -8.36 22.42
C PRO A 331 -5.96 -6.88 22.71
N ILE A 332 -5.49 -6.36 23.85
CA ILE A 332 -5.75 -4.97 24.25
C ILE A 332 -4.86 -4.03 23.44
N ALA A 333 -3.58 -4.38 23.27
CA ALA A 333 -2.69 -3.64 22.38
C ALA A 333 -3.18 -3.69 20.93
N ASP A 334 -3.69 -4.85 20.49
CA ASP A 334 -4.23 -5.06 19.15
C ASP A 334 -5.45 -4.18 18.87
N MET A 335 -6.41 -4.15 19.80
CA MET A 335 -7.55 -3.25 19.72
C MET A 335 -7.11 -1.80 19.56
N LYS A 336 -6.16 -1.33 20.38
CA LYS A 336 -5.67 0.05 20.31
C LYS A 336 -5.01 0.38 18.98
N ASN A 337 -4.21 -0.53 18.44
CA ASN A 337 -3.54 -0.36 17.15
C ASN A 337 -4.54 -0.31 15.99
N LEU A 338 -5.53 -1.21 15.96
CA LEU A 338 -6.57 -1.22 14.94
C LEU A 338 -7.45 0.04 15.00
N VAL A 339 -7.81 0.50 16.20
CA VAL A 339 -8.53 1.76 16.39
C VAL A 339 -7.70 2.96 15.90
N SER A 340 -6.39 2.96 16.16
CA SER A 340 -5.48 4.00 15.66
C SER A 340 -5.36 4.01 14.14
N ASP A 341 -5.26 2.84 13.49
CA ASP A 341 -5.19 2.70 12.03
C ASP A 341 -6.49 3.18 11.34
N ILE A 342 -7.66 2.83 11.91
CA ILE A 342 -8.95 3.35 11.47
C ILE A 342 -9.00 4.88 11.64
N CYS A 343 -8.52 5.39 12.76
CA CYS A 343 -8.49 6.83 13.01
C CYS A 343 -7.64 7.58 11.98
N SER A 344 -6.47 7.05 11.61
CA SER A 344 -5.64 7.61 10.55
C SER A 344 -6.40 7.61 9.22
N SER A 345 -6.99 6.47 8.85
CA SER A 345 -7.76 6.32 7.60
C SER A 345 -8.93 7.32 7.52
N LEU A 346 -9.61 7.60 8.63
CA LEU A 346 -10.67 8.61 8.69
C LEU A 346 -10.14 10.04 8.49
N LYS A 347 -8.98 10.36 9.07
CA LYS A 347 -8.34 11.68 8.89
C LYS A 347 -7.81 11.87 7.47
N ASP A 348 -7.29 10.82 6.84
CA ASP A 348 -6.87 10.85 5.44
C ASP A 348 -8.09 11.07 4.52
N ARG A 349 -9.23 10.44 4.86
CA ARG A 349 -10.49 10.68 4.17
C ARG A 349 -10.99 12.12 4.30
N VAL A 350 -10.75 12.80 5.42
CA VAL A 350 -11.04 14.25 5.55
C VAL A 350 -10.31 15.04 4.47
N ALA A 351 -9.01 14.80 4.28
CA ALA A 351 -8.24 15.49 3.24
C ALA A 351 -8.79 15.18 1.83
N ALA A 352 -9.10 13.92 1.54
CA ALA A 352 -9.65 13.53 0.23
C ALA A 352 -11.03 14.15 -0.06
N VAL A 353 -11.92 14.23 0.92
CA VAL A 353 -13.23 14.88 0.77
C VAL A 353 -13.09 16.40 0.66
N ASP A 354 -12.16 17.00 1.40
CA ASP A 354 -11.93 18.44 1.34
C ASP A 354 -11.28 18.88 0.01
N ALA A 355 -10.42 18.04 -0.57
CA ALA A 355 -9.86 18.24 -1.90
C ALA A 355 -10.98 18.25 -2.97
N ALA A 356 -11.91 17.30 -2.92
CA ALA A 356 -13.09 17.29 -3.79
C ALA A 356 -13.97 18.53 -3.58
N ARG A 357 -14.26 18.88 -2.31
CA ARG A 357 -15.04 20.08 -1.97
C ARG A 357 -14.43 21.36 -2.58
N THR A 358 -13.10 21.47 -2.49
CA THR A 358 -12.34 22.64 -2.96
C THR A 358 -12.25 22.70 -4.49
N SER A 359 -12.25 21.54 -5.18
CA SER A 359 -12.31 21.52 -6.65
C SER A 359 -13.68 21.92 -7.21
N GLY A 360 -14.73 21.80 -6.40
CA GLY A 360 -16.09 22.14 -6.81
C GLY A 360 -16.76 21.04 -7.65
N VAL A 361 -16.17 19.84 -7.74
CA VAL A 361 -16.75 18.70 -8.48
C VAL A 361 -18.17 18.36 -7.99
N GLN A 362 -18.43 18.52 -6.69
CA GLN A 362 -19.76 18.33 -6.10
C GLN A 362 -20.81 19.36 -6.56
N LEU A 363 -20.41 20.47 -7.20
CA LEU A 363 -21.33 21.47 -7.75
C LEU A 363 -21.74 21.17 -9.19
N LYS A 364 -21.07 20.23 -9.86
CA LYS A 364 -21.38 19.81 -11.23
C LYS A 364 -22.58 18.85 -11.23
N PRO A 365 -23.36 18.77 -12.32
CA PRO A 365 -24.31 17.67 -12.51
C PRO A 365 -23.59 16.32 -12.42
N HIS A 366 -24.26 15.31 -11.86
CA HIS A 366 -23.74 13.95 -11.93
C HIS A 366 -23.75 13.48 -13.40
N PRO A 367 -22.70 12.82 -13.91
CA PRO A 367 -22.67 12.25 -15.25
C PRO A 367 -23.83 11.26 -15.50
N ASP A 368 -24.17 11.02 -16.76
CA ASP A 368 -25.26 10.08 -17.09
C ASP A 368 -24.94 8.62 -16.68
N ARG A 369 -23.65 8.30 -16.47
CA ARG A 369 -23.16 6.94 -16.19
C ARG A 369 -21.96 6.99 -15.24
N LEU A 370 -21.81 5.93 -14.45
CA LEU A 370 -20.58 5.64 -13.71
C LEU A 370 -19.39 5.39 -14.67
N PRO A 371 -18.14 5.50 -14.19
CA PRO A 371 -16.97 5.11 -14.97
C PRO A 371 -16.96 3.61 -15.29
N GLY A 372 -16.13 3.21 -16.26
CA GLY A 372 -15.91 1.80 -16.66
C GLY A 372 -15.73 0.85 -15.47
N ASN A 373 -14.97 1.29 -14.47
CA ASN A 373 -14.84 0.67 -13.17
C ASN A 373 -14.65 1.76 -12.10
N ILE A 374 -15.41 1.72 -11.00
CA ILE A 374 -15.32 2.79 -9.98
C ILE A 374 -14.00 2.77 -9.21
N TYR A 375 -13.30 1.64 -9.15
CA TYR A 375 -12.06 1.50 -8.39
C TYR A 375 -10.81 1.84 -9.20
N GLY A 376 -10.86 1.69 -10.53
CA GLY A 376 -9.74 1.98 -11.42
C GLY A 376 -10.23 2.70 -12.68
N THR A 377 -10.04 4.02 -12.70
CA THR A 377 -10.47 4.88 -13.81
C THR A 377 -9.51 6.06 -13.97
N ASP A 378 -9.97 7.14 -14.61
CA ASP A 378 -9.19 8.34 -14.89
C ASP A 378 -10.06 9.59 -14.65
N GLY A 379 -9.46 10.77 -14.87
CA GLY A 379 -10.15 12.06 -14.82
C GLY A 379 -10.59 12.48 -13.42
N GLU A 380 -11.73 13.18 -13.35
CA GLU A 380 -12.26 13.75 -12.10
C GLU A 380 -12.64 12.67 -11.09
N TRP A 381 -13.09 11.52 -11.57
CA TRP A 381 -13.41 10.39 -10.70
C TRP A 381 -12.16 9.89 -9.99
N GLU A 382 -11.09 9.61 -10.75
CA GLU A 382 -9.80 9.18 -10.17
C GLU A 382 -9.23 10.21 -9.20
N SER A 383 -9.44 11.50 -9.49
CA SER A 383 -8.89 12.59 -8.67
C SER A 383 -9.65 12.81 -7.36
N PHE A 384 -10.98 12.61 -7.32
CA PHE A 384 -11.83 13.11 -6.22
C PHE A 384 -12.74 12.06 -5.58
N ALA A 385 -12.96 10.92 -6.23
CA ALA A 385 -13.74 9.83 -5.66
C ALA A 385 -12.95 9.08 -4.58
N THR A 386 -13.64 8.38 -3.67
CA THR A 386 -12.99 7.60 -2.60
C THR A 386 -13.34 6.10 -2.55
N PRO A 387 -13.75 5.40 -3.64
CA PRO A 387 -14.29 4.04 -3.53
C PRO A 387 -13.27 3.03 -2.98
N SER A 388 -12.02 3.07 -3.44
CA SER A 388 -10.95 2.19 -2.94
C SER A 388 -10.54 2.51 -1.50
N ARG A 389 -10.52 3.79 -1.12
CA ARG A 389 -10.24 4.21 0.28
C ARG A 389 -11.37 3.76 1.22
N ASP A 390 -12.61 3.96 0.79
CA ASP A 390 -13.81 3.64 1.58
C ASP A 390 -13.99 2.12 1.72
N ALA A 391 -13.67 1.34 0.67
CA ALA A 391 -13.61 -0.12 0.77
C ALA A 391 -12.58 -0.60 1.81
N ARG A 392 -11.35 -0.05 1.78
CA ARG A 392 -10.31 -0.37 2.78
C ARG A 392 -10.72 0.03 4.20
N LEU A 393 -11.40 1.17 4.37
CA LEU A 393 -11.94 1.61 5.66
C LEU A 393 -12.98 0.61 6.19
N LYS A 394 -13.88 0.12 5.34
CA LYS A 394 -14.87 -0.88 5.73
C LYS A 394 -14.23 -2.21 6.13
N VAL A 395 -13.22 -2.66 5.38
CA VAL A 395 -12.42 -3.85 5.74
C VAL A 395 -11.76 -3.65 7.11
N ALA A 396 -11.22 -2.48 7.43
CA ALA A 396 -10.61 -2.20 8.72
C ALA A 396 -11.62 -2.31 9.89
N PHE A 397 -12.83 -1.78 9.73
CA PHE A 397 -13.90 -1.93 10.73
C PHE A 397 -14.37 -3.39 10.89
N ALA A 398 -14.48 -4.14 9.79
CA ALA A 398 -14.82 -5.55 9.85
C ALA A 398 -13.71 -6.37 10.53
N ASP A 399 -12.44 -6.08 10.23
CA ASP A 399 -11.28 -6.71 10.84
C ASP A 399 -11.16 -6.40 12.35
N LEU A 400 -11.53 -5.19 12.78
CA LEU A 400 -11.60 -4.83 14.19
C LEU A 400 -12.57 -5.74 14.96
N LEU A 401 -13.77 -5.94 14.43
CA LEU A 401 -14.77 -6.85 15.02
C LEU A 401 -14.30 -8.31 14.98
N ASN A 402 -13.77 -8.77 13.85
CA ASN A 402 -13.30 -10.14 13.69
C ASN A 402 -12.11 -10.46 14.61
N SER A 403 -11.20 -9.50 14.79
CA SER A 403 -10.08 -9.61 15.72
C SER A 403 -10.56 -9.72 17.17
N ALA A 404 -11.57 -8.94 17.57
CA ALA A 404 -12.17 -9.03 18.89
C ALA A 404 -12.85 -10.40 19.12
N ARG A 405 -13.60 -10.90 18.14
CA ARG A 405 -14.21 -12.25 18.17
C ARG A 405 -13.16 -13.33 18.38
N THR A 406 -12.13 -13.31 17.52
CA THR A 406 -11.04 -14.28 17.56
C THR A 406 -10.29 -14.26 18.89
N ALA A 407 -10.02 -13.08 19.44
CA ALA A 407 -9.35 -12.94 20.73
C ALA A 407 -10.18 -13.51 21.89
N ILE A 408 -11.49 -13.23 21.92
CA ILE A 408 -12.40 -13.76 22.94
C ILE A 408 -12.51 -15.29 22.84
N ASP A 409 -12.65 -15.83 21.63
CA ASP A 409 -12.75 -17.28 21.43
C ASP A 409 -11.47 -18.00 21.84
N LYS A 410 -10.30 -17.47 21.43
CA LYS A 410 -8.99 -18.00 21.84
C LYS A 410 -8.78 -17.89 23.35
N TYR A 411 -9.19 -16.79 23.97
CA TYR A 411 -9.10 -16.61 25.42
C TYR A 411 -9.96 -17.62 26.18
N ARG A 412 -11.21 -17.84 25.75
CA ARG A 412 -12.11 -18.88 26.33
C ARG A 412 -11.54 -20.29 26.17
N ALA A 413 -10.87 -20.55 25.04
CA ALA A 413 -10.19 -21.80 24.78
C ALA A 413 -8.86 -21.96 25.55
N HIS A 414 -8.44 -20.98 26.35
CA HIS A 414 -7.15 -20.95 27.05
C HIS A 414 -5.96 -21.12 26.09
N ASP A 415 -6.07 -20.54 24.89
CA ASP A 415 -5.03 -20.61 23.88
C ASP A 415 -3.75 -19.90 24.38
N PRO A 416 -2.59 -20.60 24.43
CA PRO A 416 -1.34 -20.05 24.96
C PRO A 416 -0.77 -18.91 24.12
N SER A 417 -1.27 -18.69 22.90
CA SER A 417 -0.91 -17.53 22.08
C SER A 417 -1.54 -16.23 22.59
N ILE A 418 -2.56 -16.25 23.46
CA ILE A 418 -3.14 -15.04 24.03
C ILE A 418 -2.41 -14.64 25.31
N LYS A 419 -1.88 -13.42 25.35
CA LYS A 419 -1.35 -12.80 26.57
C LYS A 419 -2.36 -11.80 27.10
N TYR A 420 -3.07 -12.20 28.14
CA TYR A 420 -4.03 -11.35 28.84
C TYR A 420 -4.12 -11.76 30.31
N ASN A 421 -4.02 -10.78 31.20
CA ASN A 421 -3.98 -10.98 32.66
C ASN A 421 -5.14 -10.31 33.40
N GLY A 422 -6.12 -9.76 32.66
CA GLY A 422 -7.29 -9.11 33.27
C GLY A 422 -8.40 -10.11 33.61
N GLY A 423 -9.47 -9.62 34.24
CA GLY A 423 -10.58 -10.45 34.70
C GLY A 423 -11.72 -10.64 33.69
N ASN A 424 -11.90 -9.72 32.75
CA ASN A 424 -12.97 -9.77 31.75
C ASN A 424 -12.47 -9.15 30.44
N LEU A 425 -12.01 -10.02 29.53
CA LEU A 425 -11.43 -9.60 28.26
C LEU A 425 -12.42 -8.78 27.41
N ALA A 426 -13.69 -9.16 27.38
CA ALA A 426 -14.71 -8.44 26.62
C ALA A 426 -14.89 -7.01 27.14
N ASN A 427 -14.93 -6.84 28.46
CA ASN A 427 -15.00 -5.52 29.08
C ASN A 427 -13.74 -4.69 28.78
N ASP A 428 -12.55 -5.26 28.92
CA ASP A 428 -11.30 -4.52 28.71
C ASP A 428 -11.10 -4.13 27.24
N LEU A 429 -11.50 -4.99 26.30
CA LEU A 429 -11.57 -4.67 24.87
C LEU A 429 -12.55 -3.54 24.60
N PHE A 430 -13.70 -3.53 25.24
CA PHE A 430 -14.69 -2.46 25.10
C PHE A 430 -14.14 -1.14 25.64
N GLN A 431 -13.47 -1.13 26.79
CA GLN A 431 -12.86 0.08 27.34
C GLN A 431 -11.75 0.60 26.42
N ALA A 432 -10.91 -0.28 25.89
CA ALA A 432 -9.87 0.10 24.93
C ALA A 432 -10.47 0.70 23.64
N TYR A 433 -11.53 0.09 23.11
CA TYR A 433 -12.28 0.62 21.97
C TYR A 433 -12.90 1.98 22.29
N ALA A 434 -13.67 2.09 23.37
CA ALA A 434 -14.42 3.29 23.73
C ALA A 434 -13.48 4.48 23.99
N GLN A 435 -12.35 4.25 24.67
CA GLN A 435 -11.32 5.25 24.91
C GLN A 435 -10.73 5.73 23.58
N GLY A 436 -10.31 4.80 22.71
CA GLY A 436 -9.72 5.14 21.42
C GLY A 436 -10.72 5.82 20.47
N ALA A 437 -11.97 5.36 20.44
CA ALA A 437 -13.02 5.93 19.62
C ALA A 437 -13.38 7.37 20.05
N THR A 438 -13.38 7.64 21.35
CA THR A 438 -13.60 8.99 21.92
C THR A 438 -12.42 9.92 21.65
N SER A 439 -11.19 9.39 21.75
CA SER A 439 -9.95 10.15 21.53
C SER A 439 -9.71 10.45 20.04
N CYS A 440 -10.19 9.59 19.15
CA CYS A 440 -10.15 9.83 17.72
C CYS A 440 -11.21 10.86 17.31
N GLN A 441 -10.83 12.14 17.38
CA GLN A 441 -11.64 13.25 16.91
C GLN A 441 -11.07 13.81 15.61
N PHE A 442 -11.99 14.26 14.74
CA PHE A 442 -11.70 14.97 13.51
C PHE A 442 -12.94 15.80 13.13
N SER A 443 -12.78 16.70 12.16
CA SER A 443 -13.90 17.46 11.62
C SER A 443 -13.88 17.41 10.11
N TYR A 444 -15.06 17.59 9.51
CA TYR A 444 -15.18 17.85 8.08
C TYR A 444 -15.92 19.16 7.85
N THR A 445 -15.66 19.78 6.70
CA THR A 445 -16.29 21.04 6.30
C THR A 445 -17.49 20.75 5.41
N THR A 446 -18.69 21.14 5.81
CA THR A 446 -19.93 20.98 5.03
C THR A 446 -19.87 21.77 3.73
N SER A 447 -20.81 21.51 2.82
CA SER A 447 -20.95 22.19 1.54
C SER A 447 -21.15 23.71 1.69
N ASN A 448 -21.72 24.16 2.82
CA ASN A 448 -21.87 25.59 3.17
C ASN A 448 -20.76 26.14 4.07
N GLY A 449 -19.65 25.42 4.24
CA GLY A 449 -18.45 25.90 4.95
C GLY A 449 -18.49 25.77 6.48
N LYS A 450 -19.51 25.14 7.07
CA LYS A 450 -19.55 24.88 8.52
C LYS A 450 -18.69 23.67 8.87
N SER A 451 -18.01 23.74 10.01
CA SER A 451 -17.26 22.59 10.54
C SER A 451 -18.18 21.68 11.36
N VAL A 452 -18.18 20.38 11.05
CA VAL A 452 -18.88 19.34 11.81
C VAL A 452 -17.85 18.47 12.51
N MET A 453 -17.94 18.40 13.85
CA MET A 453 -17.11 17.52 14.66
C MET A 453 -17.61 16.07 14.58
N MET A 454 -16.69 15.13 14.39
CA MET A 454 -16.95 13.70 14.37
C MET A 454 -15.92 12.96 15.24
N ASN A 455 -16.30 11.76 15.65
CA ASN A 455 -15.38 10.79 16.21
C ASN A 455 -15.48 9.45 15.46
N LEU A 456 -14.61 8.50 15.81
CA LEU A 456 -14.58 7.20 15.15
C LEU A 456 -15.88 6.42 15.29
N GLU A 457 -16.56 6.51 16.43
CA GLU A 457 -17.84 5.81 16.63
C GLU A 457 -18.95 6.39 15.75
N ALA A 458 -19.04 7.72 15.63
CA ALA A 458 -19.97 8.37 14.71
C ALA A 458 -19.69 7.97 13.25
N ALA A 459 -18.41 7.86 12.87
CA ALA A 459 -18.02 7.35 11.56
C ALA A 459 -18.40 5.89 11.35
N ARG A 460 -18.13 5.00 12.31
CA ARG A 460 -18.53 3.58 12.26
C ARG A 460 -20.02 3.44 12.01
N GLN A 461 -20.83 4.19 12.75
CA GLN A 461 -22.26 4.15 12.59
C GLN A 461 -22.68 4.58 11.18
N ARG A 462 -22.04 5.61 10.61
CA ARG A 462 -22.33 6.18 9.27
C ARG A 462 -21.65 5.45 8.10
N LEU A 463 -20.78 4.47 8.37
CA LEU A 463 -19.82 3.90 7.43
C LEU A 463 -20.40 3.52 6.06
N PHE A 464 -21.54 2.83 6.04
CA PHE A 464 -22.19 2.37 4.79
C PHE A 464 -23.12 3.40 4.14
N ALA A 465 -23.31 4.55 4.78
CA ALA A 465 -23.97 5.72 4.19
C ALA A 465 -22.96 6.70 3.57
N MET A 466 -21.67 6.59 3.85
CA MET A 466 -20.66 7.48 3.29
C MET A 466 -20.54 7.28 1.77
N SER A 467 -20.89 8.31 0.99
CA SER A 467 -20.70 8.27 -0.45
C SER A 467 -19.23 8.38 -0.84
N PHE A 468 -18.83 7.53 -1.78
CA PHE A 468 -17.53 7.57 -2.45
C PHE A 468 -17.55 8.46 -3.69
N ASP A 469 -18.74 8.75 -4.23
CA ASP A 469 -18.91 9.47 -5.48
C ASP A 469 -18.60 10.97 -5.26
N PRO A 470 -17.79 11.58 -6.14
CA PRO A 470 -17.31 12.95 -5.95
C PRO A 470 -18.37 14.01 -6.28
N TYR A 471 -19.40 13.68 -7.04
CA TYR A 471 -20.47 14.60 -7.43
C TYR A 471 -21.50 14.79 -6.33
N HIS A 472 -21.59 13.89 -5.35
CA HIS A 472 -22.44 14.10 -4.18
C HIS A 472 -21.93 15.21 -3.26
N CYS A 473 -22.86 15.91 -2.62
CA CYS A 473 -22.57 16.91 -1.59
C CYS A 473 -21.73 16.32 -0.44
N VAL A 474 -21.03 17.18 0.31
CA VAL A 474 -20.11 16.76 1.38
C VAL A 474 -20.84 16.01 2.50
N GLU A 475 -22.11 16.34 2.73
CA GLU A 475 -22.97 15.72 3.74
C GLU A 475 -23.21 14.24 3.40
N SER A 476 -23.55 13.94 2.14
CA SER A 476 -23.71 12.58 1.61
C SER A 476 -22.37 11.84 1.62
N ARG A 477 -21.26 12.53 1.29
CA ARG A 477 -19.90 11.98 1.40
C ARG A 477 -19.56 11.56 2.84
N TRP A 478 -20.16 12.14 3.87
CA TRP A 478 -19.97 11.77 5.28
C TRP A 478 -21.14 11.01 5.92
N GLY A 479 -22.12 10.59 5.11
CA GLY A 479 -23.28 9.84 5.57
C GLY A 479 -24.08 10.59 6.64
N ALA A 480 -24.21 11.91 6.48
CA ALA A 480 -24.94 12.79 7.39
C ALA A 480 -26.39 12.30 7.58
N ARG A 481 -26.91 12.48 8.80
CA ARG A 481 -28.24 11.99 9.21
C ARG A 481 -29.08 13.05 9.90
N LEU A 482 -28.43 14.04 10.47
CA LEU A 482 -29.09 15.09 11.22
C LEU A 482 -29.63 16.13 10.23
N PRO A 483 -30.88 16.60 10.39
CA PRO A 483 -31.46 17.62 9.52
C PRO A 483 -30.55 18.85 9.35
N GLN A 484 -29.90 19.30 10.44
CA GLN A 484 -29.02 20.46 10.41
C GLN A 484 -27.76 20.26 9.55
N GLU A 485 -27.25 19.02 9.47
CA GLU A 485 -26.15 18.69 8.56
C GLU A 485 -26.69 18.66 7.12
N LEU A 486 -27.82 17.97 6.89
CA LEU A 486 -28.41 17.78 5.56
C LEU A 486 -28.91 19.07 4.90
N GLU A 487 -29.25 20.10 5.67
CA GLU A 487 -29.60 21.44 5.17
C GLU A 487 -28.48 22.08 4.33
N ALA A 488 -27.22 21.70 4.55
CA ALA A 488 -26.10 22.18 3.75
C ALA A 488 -26.00 21.51 2.37
N CYS A 489 -26.65 20.36 2.18
CA CYS A 489 -26.57 19.60 0.94
C CYS A 489 -27.52 20.16 -0.14
N ALA A 490 -26.93 20.68 -1.22
CA ALA A 490 -27.66 21.24 -2.35
C ALA A 490 -27.89 20.24 -3.51
N ASP A 491 -27.74 18.93 -3.26
CA ASP A 491 -27.94 17.91 -4.30
C ASP A 491 -29.38 17.95 -4.84
N ASP A 492 -29.48 17.94 -6.18
CA ASP A 492 -30.75 17.89 -6.89
C ASP A 492 -31.41 16.50 -6.80
N ALA A 493 -32.59 16.36 -7.42
CA ALA A 493 -33.31 15.09 -7.42
C ALA A 493 -32.52 13.96 -8.10
N ASN A 494 -31.75 14.25 -9.15
CA ASN A 494 -30.97 13.27 -9.89
C ASN A 494 -29.82 12.73 -9.03
N LYS A 495 -29.05 13.60 -8.38
CA LYS A 495 -27.99 13.21 -7.45
C LYS A 495 -28.52 12.41 -6.26
N LYS A 496 -29.67 12.79 -5.71
CA LYS A 496 -30.31 12.01 -4.64
C LYS A 496 -30.70 10.60 -5.08
N GLN A 497 -31.10 10.42 -6.34
CA GLN A 497 -31.37 9.10 -6.91
C GLN A 497 -30.08 8.29 -7.11
N TRP A 498 -29.01 8.92 -7.61
CA TRP A 498 -27.68 8.29 -7.68
C TRP A 498 -27.21 7.82 -6.31
N TYR A 499 -27.25 8.69 -5.31
CA TYR A 499 -26.94 8.33 -3.94
C TYR A 499 -27.77 7.12 -3.48
N ALA A 500 -29.08 7.09 -3.73
CA ALA A 500 -29.90 5.93 -3.35
C ALA A 500 -29.48 4.63 -4.08
N GLN A 501 -29.28 4.67 -5.39
CA GLN A 501 -28.93 3.49 -6.19
C GLN A 501 -27.49 3.01 -5.95
N GLU A 502 -26.58 3.87 -5.51
CA GLU A 502 -25.23 3.42 -5.16
C GLU A 502 -25.16 2.66 -3.82
N GLN A 503 -26.27 2.45 -3.10
CA GLN A 503 -26.23 1.85 -1.76
C GLN A 503 -25.59 0.46 -1.74
N TRP A 504 -25.87 -0.41 -2.71
CA TRP A 504 -25.22 -1.73 -2.75
C TRP A 504 -23.71 -1.64 -3.04
N LEU A 505 -23.27 -0.67 -3.85
CA LEU A 505 -21.85 -0.39 -4.06
C LEU A 505 -21.21 0.11 -2.75
N ARG A 506 -21.91 0.97 -2.00
CA ARG A 506 -21.44 1.40 -0.68
C ARG A 506 -21.42 0.27 0.36
N ASN A 507 -22.26 -0.74 0.24
CA ASN A 507 -22.22 -1.89 1.16
C ASN A 507 -21.03 -2.83 0.90
N GLN A 508 -20.45 -2.79 -0.30
CA GLN A 508 -19.35 -3.66 -0.69
C GLN A 508 -18.03 -3.29 0.01
N THR A 509 -17.28 -4.32 0.40
CA THR A 509 -15.92 -4.23 0.95
C THR A 509 -14.85 -4.72 -0.02
N ASP A 510 -15.22 -5.60 -0.95
CA ASP A 510 -14.31 -6.16 -1.94
C ASP A 510 -14.09 -5.17 -3.10
N ARG A 511 -12.87 -5.05 -3.60
CA ARG A 511 -12.54 -4.18 -4.74
C ARG A 511 -12.46 -5.04 -5.99
N ARG A 512 -13.44 -4.92 -6.88
CA ARG A 512 -13.55 -5.71 -8.11
C ARG A 512 -13.17 -4.87 -9.31
N TYR A 513 -11.95 -5.05 -9.80
CA TYR A 513 -11.44 -4.39 -11.02
C TYR A 513 -11.71 -5.20 -12.28
N ASP A 514 -12.11 -6.47 -12.12
CA ASP A 514 -12.41 -7.44 -13.15
C ASP A 514 -13.85 -7.36 -13.66
N VAL A 515 -14.65 -6.43 -13.12
CA VAL A 515 -16.07 -6.28 -13.46
C VAL A 515 -16.36 -4.93 -14.08
N ARG A 516 -17.32 -4.92 -15.00
CA ARG A 516 -17.90 -3.72 -15.60
C ARG A 516 -18.72 -2.96 -14.54
N MET A 517 -18.55 -1.64 -14.45
CA MET A 517 -19.34 -0.78 -13.54
C MET A 517 -19.90 0.49 -14.17
N ASP A 518 -19.71 0.72 -15.47
CA ASP A 518 -20.29 1.85 -16.19
C ASP A 518 -21.79 1.62 -16.37
N TYR A 519 -22.56 1.80 -15.32
CA TYR A 519 -24.02 1.73 -15.36
C TYR A 519 -24.58 3.14 -15.38
N SER A 520 -25.65 3.36 -16.14
CA SER A 520 -26.55 4.49 -15.94
C SER A 520 -27.43 4.27 -14.71
N LEU A 521 -28.12 5.32 -14.26
CA LEU A 521 -29.04 5.24 -13.13
C LEU A 521 -30.14 4.18 -13.33
N GLN A 522 -30.63 4.03 -14.58
CA GLN A 522 -31.66 3.04 -14.91
C GLN A 522 -31.11 1.61 -15.00
N GLU A 523 -29.82 1.44 -15.29
CA GLU A 523 -29.16 0.13 -15.37
C GLU A 523 -28.67 -0.36 -13.99
N LEU A 524 -28.36 0.56 -13.08
CA LEU A 524 -27.94 0.25 -11.71
C LEU A 524 -29.18 -0.15 -10.88
N VAL A 525 -29.63 -1.40 -11.04
CA VAL A 525 -30.77 -2.02 -10.34
C VAL A 525 -30.32 -3.14 -9.41
N GLY A 526 -29.27 -2.86 -8.62
CA GLY A 526 -28.50 -3.86 -7.89
C GLY A 526 -29.20 -4.52 -6.68
N PRO A 527 -28.47 -5.42 -5.98
CA PRO A 527 -27.08 -5.82 -6.26
C PRO A 527 -26.95 -6.68 -7.54
N MET A 528 -25.84 -6.54 -8.27
CA MET A 528 -25.49 -7.35 -9.43
C MET A 528 -24.23 -8.19 -9.13
N PRO A 529 -23.95 -9.30 -9.86
CA PRO A 529 -22.77 -10.11 -9.62
C PRO A 529 -21.47 -9.30 -9.67
N GLY A 530 -20.75 -9.23 -8.53
CA GLY A 530 -19.50 -8.46 -8.38
C GLY A 530 -19.67 -6.95 -8.25
N VAL A 531 -20.91 -6.45 -8.32
CA VAL A 531 -21.26 -5.03 -8.31
C VAL A 531 -22.27 -4.79 -7.18
N GLY A 532 -21.72 -4.56 -5.99
CA GLY A 532 -22.44 -4.27 -4.76
C GLY A 532 -22.98 -5.50 -4.03
N VAL A 533 -23.37 -5.30 -2.78
CA VAL A 533 -24.05 -6.31 -1.95
C VAL A 533 -25.31 -5.72 -1.30
N ALA A 534 -26.37 -6.52 -1.16
CA ALA A 534 -27.65 -6.04 -0.63
C ALA A 534 -27.51 -5.52 0.81
N ASN A 535 -26.82 -6.29 1.66
CA ASN A 535 -26.66 -5.97 3.07
C ASN A 535 -25.19 -5.67 3.36
N PRO A 536 -24.89 -4.60 4.12
CA PRO A 536 -23.54 -4.33 4.56
C PRO A 536 -23.05 -5.42 5.54
N PRO A 537 -21.76 -5.71 5.59
CA PRO A 537 -21.21 -6.60 6.61
C PRO A 537 -21.34 -5.98 8.00
N ASP A 538 -21.41 -6.87 9.00
CA ASP A 538 -21.46 -6.47 10.40
C ASP A 538 -20.13 -5.83 10.83
N VAL A 539 -20.25 -4.64 11.43
CA VAL A 539 -19.14 -3.87 12.01
C VAL A 539 -19.49 -3.40 13.42
N ASP A 540 -20.50 -4.00 14.07
CA ASP A 540 -20.99 -3.59 15.39
C ASP A 540 -20.20 -4.18 16.55
N ILE A 541 -18.96 -3.70 16.69
CA ILE A 541 -18.09 -4.08 17.80
C ILE A 541 -18.65 -3.71 19.17
N VAL A 542 -19.39 -2.61 19.27
CA VAL A 542 -20.00 -2.17 20.54
C VAL A 542 -21.07 -3.16 20.98
N GLY A 543 -22.01 -3.49 20.08
CA GLY A 543 -23.05 -4.49 20.36
C GLY A 543 -22.46 -5.86 20.67
N TYR A 544 -21.48 -6.30 19.87
CA TYR A 544 -20.79 -7.56 20.10
C TYR A 544 -20.13 -7.61 21.47
N LEU A 545 -19.24 -6.68 21.82
CA LEU A 545 -18.51 -6.74 23.10
C LEU A 545 -19.45 -6.66 24.31
N LYS A 546 -20.50 -5.84 24.25
CA LYS A 546 -21.52 -5.78 25.31
C LYS A 546 -22.26 -7.11 25.49
N SER A 547 -22.47 -7.87 24.42
CA SER A 547 -23.08 -9.21 24.50
C SER A 547 -22.16 -10.28 25.12
N GLN A 548 -20.85 -10.01 25.21
CA GLN A 548 -19.84 -10.95 25.71
C GLN A 548 -19.36 -10.63 27.14
N MET A 549 -19.68 -9.45 27.66
CA MET A 549 -19.46 -9.05 29.05
C MET A 549 -20.35 -9.85 29.99
#